data_AF-A0A958RDF8-F1
#
_entry.id   AF-A0A958RDF8-F1
#
_cell.length_a   1.000
_cell.length_b   1.000
_cell.length_c   1.000
_cell.angle_alpha   90.00
_cell.angle_beta   90.00
_cell.angle_gamma   90.00
#
_symmetry.space_group_name_H-M   'P 1'
#
loop_
_entity.id
_entity.type
_entity.pdbx_description
1 polymer ?
#
loop_
_entity_poly.entity_id
_entity_poly.type
_entity_poly.pdbx_seq_one_letter_code
_entity_poly.pdbx_strand_id
1 'polypeptide(L)'
;MDIKDMEVTYQQVKPITQKPKTKMNKTIIKAAEDYQEIDRRIKELEAKRKPLKKQLIDYAVTHKAEFDQAFQLKFPNGTYISQRVKDCIEGDGDSVAKLFETHPGYALTQLDEAAVISDARKNGRLRKLLTKLGLKIVQKESLAIYAS
;
A
#
# COMPACT_ATOMS: atom_id res chain seq x y z
N MET A 1 -27.77 10.06 78.06
CA MET A 1 -27.80 10.04 76.58
C MET A 1 -26.36 9.95 76.12
N ASP A 2 -25.94 8.73 75.80
CA ASP A 2 -24.58 8.41 75.39
C ASP A 2 -24.34 8.87 73.96
N ILE A 3 -23.37 9.76 73.77
CA ILE A 3 -22.80 10.03 72.46
C ILE A 3 -21.48 9.27 72.43
N LYS A 4 -21.49 8.13 71.72
CA LYS A 4 -20.29 7.36 71.43
C LYS A 4 -19.44 8.16 70.46
N ASP A 5 -18.27 8.60 70.90
CA ASP A 5 -17.23 9.10 70.02
C ASP A 5 -16.80 7.96 69.07
N MET A 6 -17.07 8.14 67.77
CA MET A 6 -16.57 7.26 66.73
C MET A 6 -15.11 7.58 66.45
N GLU A 7 -14.20 6.72 66.89
CA GLU A 7 -12.80 6.74 66.45
C GLU A 7 -12.72 6.32 64.97
N VAL A 8 -12.34 7.26 64.10
CA VAL A 8 -12.00 6.98 62.70
C VAL A 8 -10.49 6.78 62.62
N THR A 9 -10.06 5.52 62.53
CA THR A 9 -8.65 5.17 62.30
C THR A 9 -8.32 5.28 60.80
N TYR A 10 -7.48 6.25 60.44
CA TYR A 10 -6.92 6.34 59.10
C TYR A 10 -5.82 5.28 58.93
N GLN A 11 -6.09 4.26 58.12
CA GLN A 11 -5.03 3.35 57.66
C GLN A 11 -4.07 4.12 56.75
N GLN A 12 -2.82 4.27 57.18
CA GLN A 12 -1.75 4.78 56.33
C GLN A 12 -1.51 3.80 55.17
N VAL A 13 -1.89 4.21 53.96
CA VAL A 13 -1.57 3.47 52.74
C VAL A 13 -0.07 3.60 52.50
N LYS A 14 0.66 2.48 52.61
CA LYS A 14 2.10 2.42 52.33
C LYS A 14 2.37 2.91 50.90
N PRO A 15 3.40 3.74 50.66
CA PRO A 15 3.72 4.23 49.33
C PRO A 15 4.09 3.06 48.42
N ILE A 16 3.45 3.01 47.25
CA ILE A 16 3.76 2.06 46.17
C ILE A 16 5.23 2.25 45.79
N THR A 17 6.02 1.21 46.02
CA THR A 17 7.42 1.13 45.61
C THR A 17 7.54 1.44 44.11
N GLN A 18 8.27 2.50 43.78
CA GLN A 18 8.62 2.83 42.40
C GLN A 18 9.31 1.62 41.78
N LYS A 19 8.77 1.11 40.66
CA LYS A 19 9.40 0.05 39.88
C LYS A 19 10.84 0.47 39.53
N PRO A 20 11.82 -0.43 39.61
CA PRO A 20 13.21 -0.09 39.31
C PRO A 20 13.29 0.41 37.86
N LYS A 21 13.86 1.62 37.69
CA LYS A 21 14.18 2.22 36.40
C LYS A 21 15.17 1.29 35.71
N THR A 22 14.69 0.39 34.86
CA THR A 22 15.53 -0.49 34.04
C THR A 22 16.46 0.41 33.24
N LYS A 23 17.74 0.41 33.61
CA LYS A 23 18.77 1.23 32.97
C LYS A 23 18.93 0.70 31.55
N MET A 24 18.21 1.31 30.60
CA MET A 24 18.25 0.90 29.20
C MET A 24 19.70 0.90 28.72
N ASN A 25 20.06 -0.16 28.01
CA ASN A 25 21.41 -0.33 27.48
C ASN A 25 21.75 0.87 26.59
N LYS A 26 22.84 1.58 26.91
CA LYS A 26 23.30 2.77 26.17
C LYS A 26 23.46 2.49 24.67
N THR A 27 23.84 1.26 24.31
CA THR A 27 23.95 0.82 22.91
C THR A 27 22.60 0.83 22.18
N ILE A 28 21.53 0.42 22.85
CA ILE A 28 20.18 0.39 22.28
C ILE A 28 19.61 1.80 22.15
N ILE A 29 19.90 2.68 23.11
CA ILE A 29 19.50 4.09 23.03
C ILE A 29 20.17 4.74 21.81
N LYS A 30 21.49 4.56 21.64
CA LYS A 30 22.21 5.08 20.48
C LYS A 30 21.68 4.51 19.16
N ALA A 31 21.42 3.21 19.10
CA ALA A 31 20.85 2.59 17.90
C ALA A 31 19.46 3.18 17.54
N ALA A 32 18.63 3.49 18.53
CA ALA A 32 17.33 4.13 18.31
C ALA A 32 17.47 5.58 17.83
N GLU A 33 18.45 6.33 18.34
CA GLU A 33 18.79 7.69 17.90
C GLU A 33 19.28 7.69 16.44
N ASP A 34 20.26 6.84 16.13
CA ASP A 34 20.83 6.68 14.78
C ASP A 34 19.74 6.27 13.78
N TYR A 35 18.86 5.32 14.17
CA TYR A 35 17.71 4.91 13.35
C TYR A 35 16.77 6.08 13.06
N GLN A 36 16.43 6.87 14.08
CA GLN A 36 15.52 8.00 13.92
C GLN A 36 16.11 9.08 13.01
N GLU A 37 17.42 9.33 13.08
CA GLU A 37 18.11 10.26 12.18
C GLU A 37 18.04 9.79 10.72
N ILE A 38 18.34 8.52 10.48
CA ILE A 38 18.25 7.92 9.14
C ILE A 38 16.81 8.02 8.60
N ASP A 39 15.80 7.69 9.40
CA ASP A 39 14.39 7.74 8.98
C ASP A 39 13.96 9.17 8.61
N ARG A 40 14.41 10.18 9.37
CA ARG A 40 14.17 11.59 9.01
C ARG A 40 14.81 11.93 7.67
N ARG A 41 16.05 11.48 7.44
CA ARG A 41 16.74 11.74 6.18
C ARG A 41 16.08 11.05 4.99
N ILE A 42 15.59 9.83 5.17
CA ILE A 42 14.80 9.12 4.15
C ILE A 42 13.56 9.94 3.80
N LYS A 43 12.79 10.39 4.80
CA LYS A 43 11.58 11.21 4.57
C LYS A 43 11.88 12.50 3.80
N GLU A 44 12.97 13.19 4.12
CA GLU A 44 13.41 14.38 3.36
C GLU A 44 13.76 14.05 1.91
N LEU A 45 14.52 12.97 1.69
CA LEU A 45 14.91 12.55 0.35
C LEU A 45 13.70 12.08 -0.47
N GLU A 46 12.75 11.39 0.15
CA GLU A 46 11.49 11.02 -0.50
C GLU A 46 10.65 12.23 -0.87
N ALA A 47 10.57 13.24 0.00
CA ALA A 47 9.88 14.49 -0.28
C ALA A 47 10.48 15.22 -1.49
N LYS A 48 11.82 15.22 -1.62
CA LYS A 48 12.54 15.76 -2.80
C LYS A 48 12.40 14.88 -4.04
N ARG A 49 12.32 13.56 -3.89
CA ARG A 49 12.18 12.60 -4.98
C ARG A 49 10.79 12.67 -5.64
N LYS A 50 9.73 12.90 -4.85
CA LYS A 50 8.34 12.97 -5.35
C LYS A 50 8.13 13.95 -6.52
N PRO A 51 8.54 15.24 -6.45
CA PRO A 51 8.38 16.17 -7.57
C PRO A 51 9.21 15.77 -8.79
N LEU A 52 10.43 15.26 -8.60
CA LEU A 52 11.27 14.77 -9.71
C LEU A 52 10.62 13.57 -10.41
N LYS A 53 10.06 12.62 -9.64
CA LYS A 53 9.29 11.50 -10.16
C LYS A 53 8.10 11.98 -10.99
N LYS A 54 7.39 13.01 -10.52
CA LYS A 54 6.27 13.60 -11.25
C LYS A 54 6.71 14.21 -12.58
N GLN A 55 7.77 15.00 -12.58
CA GLN A 55 8.32 15.59 -13.81
C GLN A 55 8.70 14.53 -14.85
N LEU A 56 9.35 13.45 -14.43
CA LEU A 56 9.70 12.33 -15.30
C LEU A 56 8.47 11.64 -15.89
N ILE A 57 7.42 11.45 -15.09
CA ILE A 57 6.14 10.88 -15.56
C ILE A 57 5.46 11.82 -16.55
N ASP A 58 5.35 13.12 -16.23
CA ASP A 58 4.70 14.12 -17.08
C ASP A 58 5.42 14.22 -18.45
N TYR A 59 6.76 14.13 -18.45
CA TYR A 59 7.54 14.03 -19.68
C TYR A 59 7.19 12.77 -20.48
N ALA A 60 7.20 11.60 -19.84
CA ALA A 60 6.87 10.34 -20.50
C ALA A 60 5.44 10.31 -21.10
N VAL A 61 4.47 10.96 -20.45
CA VAL A 61 3.09 11.06 -20.96
C VAL A 61 3.01 11.92 -22.22
N THR A 62 3.79 12.99 -22.29
CA THR A 62 3.81 13.92 -23.43
C THR A 62 4.70 13.44 -24.58
N HIS A 63 5.68 12.58 -24.30
CA HIS A 63 6.67 12.09 -25.26
C HIS A 63 6.57 10.58 -25.48
N LYS A 64 5.34 10.04 -25.57
CA LYS A 64 5.10 8.61 -25.80
C LYS A 64 5.80 8.06 -27.06
N ALA A 65 6.02 8.89 -28.07
CA ALA A 65 6.70 8.50 -29.31
C ALA A 65 8.20 8.20 -29.13
N GLU A 66 8.82 8.64 -28.03
CA GLU A 66 10.25 8.43 -27.73
C GLU A 66 10.53 7.09 -27.05
N PHE A 67 9.48 6.33 -26.72
CA PHE A 67 9.63 4.99 -26.15
C PHE A 67 10.24 4.04 -27.18
N ASP A 68 11.21 3.25 -26.73
CA ASP A 68 11.81 2.21 -27.56
C ASP A 68 10.86 1.01 -27.77
N GLN A 69 11.32 0.04 -28.57
CA GLN A 69 10.55 -1.18 -28.85
C GLN A 69 10.31 -2.06 -27.61
N ALA A 70 11.07 -1.85 -26.52
CA ALA A 70 10.85 -2.50 -25.24
C ALA A 70 9.95 -1.69 -24.30
N PHE A 71 9.30 -0.63 -24.81
CA PHE A 71 8.48 0.31 -24.06
C PHE A 71 9.27 0.97 -22.91
N GLN A 72 10.50 1.38 -23.20
CA GLN A 72 11.37 2.10 -22.27
C GLN A 72 11.81 3.46 -22.82
N LEU A 73 11.83 4.46 -21.94
CA LEU A 73 12.47 5.75 -22.16
C LEU A 73 13.75 5.81 -21.31
N LYS A 74 14.92 5.85 -21.95
CA LYS A 74 16.23 5.76 -21.29
C LYS A 74 16.91 7.12 -21.23
N PHE A 75 17.50 7.44 -20.08
CA PHE A 75 18.27 8.65 -19.87
C PHE A 75 19.77 8.34 -19.80
N PRO A 76 20.65 9.30 -20.18
CA PRO A 76 22.10 9.08 -20.20
C PRO A 76 22.72 8.70 -18.85
N ASN A 77 22.07 9.06 -17.74
CA ASN A 77 22.52 8.76 -16.38
C ASN A 77 22.12 7.35 -15.89
N GLY A 78 21.64 6.47 -16.77
CA GLY A 78 21.18 5.12 -16.41
C GLY A 78 19.75 5.05 -15.86
N THR A 79 19.10 6.19 -15.61
CA THR A 79 17.68 6.20 -15.25
C THR A 79 16.84 5.80 -16.45
N TYR A 80 15.76 5.03 -16.23
CA TYR A 80 14.80 4.77 -17.29
C TYR A 80 13.37 4.68 -16.75
N ILE A 81 12.42 4.96 -17.64
CA ILE A 81 10.98 4.80 -17.41
C ILE A 81 10.50 3.64 -18.25
N SER A 82 9.90 2.63 -17.61
CA SER A 82 9.29 1.50 -18.31
C SER A 82 7.77 1.62 -18.24
N GLN A 83 7.13 1.57 -19.40
CA GLN A 83 5.68 1.45 -19.49
C GLN A 83 5.30 -0.02 -19.27
N ARG A 84 4.49 -0.27 -18.25
CA ARG A 84 3.99 -1.59 -17.88
C ARG A 84 2.50 -1.65 -18.14
N VAL A 85 2.06 -2.71 -18.80
CA VAL A 85 0.64 -2.96 -19.05
C VAL A 85 0.20 -4.10 -18.14
N LYS A 86 -0.80 -3.85 -17.28
CA LYS A 86 -1.48 -4.89 -16.51
C LYS A 86 -2.94 -4.91 -16.91
N ASP A 87 -3.44 -6.08 -17.30
CA ASP A 87 -4.87 -6.27 -17.51
C ASP A 87 -5.59 -6.22 -16.14
N CYS A 88 -6.68 -5.45 -16.05
CA CYS A 88 -7.54 -5.40 -14.85
C CYS A 88 -9.02 -5.42 -15.22
N ILE A 89 -9.86 -5.78 -14.25
CA ILE A 89 -11.32 -5.76 -14.38
C ILE A 89 -11.83 -4.41 -13.87
N GLU A 90 -12.61 -3.71 -14.68
CA GLU A 90 -13.23 -2.44 -14.31
C GLU A 90 -14.77 -2.58 -14.30
N GLY A 91 -15.41 -2.09 -13.22
CA GLY A 91 -16.86 -2.11 -13.04
C GLY A 91 -17.31 -1.62 -11.65
N ASP A 92 -18.62 -1.42 -11.48
CA ASP A 92 -19.20 -1.05 -10.18
C ASP A 92 -19.24 -2.25 -9.20
N GLY A 93 -19.39 -1.94 -7.90
CA GLY A 93 -19.36 -2.96 -6.83
C GLY A 93 -20.47 -4.02 -6.97
N ASP A 94 -21.63 -3.63 -7.48
CA ASP A 94 -22.78 -4.52 -7.71
C ASP A 94 -22.47 -5.53 -8.83
N SER A 95 -21.75 -5.10 -9.86
CA SER A 95 -21.33 -5.92 -11.00
C SER A 95 -20.26 -6.93 -10.59
N VAL A 96 -19.33 -6.52 -9.72
CA VAL A 96 -18.32 -7.42 -9.14
C VAL A 96 -18.97 -8.45 -8.22
N ALA A 97 -19.96 -8.04 -7.41
CA ALA A 97 -20.70 -8.95 -6.53
C ALA A 97 -21.44 -10.05 -7.32
N LYS A 98 -22.12 -9.70 -8.42
CA LYS A 98 -22.81 -10.67 -9.28
C LYS A 98 -21.86 -11.66 -9.97
N LEU A 99 -20.63 -11.23 -10.28
CA LEU A 99 -19.60 -12.14 -10.82
C LEU A 99 -19.24 -13.22 -9.81
N PHE A 100 -19.10 -12.87 -8.53
CA PHE A 100 -18.84 -13.82 -7.45
C PHE A 100 -19.99 -14.78 -7.20
N GLU A 101 -21.23 -14.29 -7.23
CA GLU A 101 -22.42 -15.13 -7.07
C GLU A 101 -22.55 -16.16 -8.20
N THR A 102 -22.24 -15.75 -9.44
CA THR A 102 -22.35 -16.61 -10.62
C THR A 102 -21.21 -17.64 -10.68
N HIS A 103 -20.03 -17.29 -10.19
CA HIS A 103 -18.85 -18.17 -10.16
C HIS A 103 -18.12 -18.06 -8.82
N PRO A 104 -18.54 -18.83 -7.80
CA PRO A 104 -17.98 -18.78 -6.45
C PRO A 104 -16.49 -19.15 -6.39
N GLY A 105 -15.97 -19.87 -7.38
CA GLY A 105 -14.56 -20.23 -7.48
C GLY A 105 -13.60 -19.06 -7.68
N TYR A 106 -14.10 -17.86 -8.01
CA TYR A 106 -13.31 -16.63 -8.08
C TYR A 106 -13.32 -15.83 -6.78
N ALA A 107 -14.11 -16.27 -5.78
CA ALA A 107 -14.15 -15.65 -4.48
C ALA A 107 -13.00 -16.19 -3.60
N LEU A 108 -11.89 -15.48 -3.56
CA LEU A 108 -11.22 -15.26 -2.28
C LEU A 108 -11.85 -14.00 -1.67
N THR A 109 -11.44 -13.60 -0.48
CA THR A 109 -11.81 -12.29 0.09
C THR A 109 -11.42 -11.10 -0.82
N GLN A 110 -10.84 -11.35 -2.00
CA GLN A 110 -10.74 -10.50 -3.20
C GLN A 110 -10.87 -11.36 -4.49
N LEU A 111 -11.32 -10.74 -5.59
CA LEU A 111 -11.42 -11.36 -6.93
C LEU A 111 -10.04 -11.76 -7.48
N ASP A 112 -9.87 -13.01 -7.88
CA ASP A 112 -8.68 -13.43 -8.65
C ASP A 112 -8.79 -12.97 -10.12
N GLU A 113 -8.44 -11.72 -10.37
CA GLU A 113 -8.50 -11.11 -11.70
C GLU A 113 -7.65 -11.86 -12.73
N ALA A 114 -6.51 -12.42 -12.32
CA ALA A 114 -5.58 -13.08 -13.23
C ALA A 114 -6.17 -14.38 -13.79
N ALA A 115 -6.84 -15.17 -12.95
CA ALA A 115 -7.56 -16.36 -13.38
C ALA A 115 -8.70 -16.00 -14.36
N VAL A 116 -9.51 -14.99 -14.02
CA VAL A 116 -10.64 -14.55 -14.85
C VAL A 116 -10.17 -14.05 -16.23
N ILE A 117 -9.10 -13.27 -16.29
CA ILE A 117 -8.56 -12.74 -17.56
C ILE A 117 -8.00 -13.88 -18.44
N SER A 118 -7.27 -14.83 -17.84
CA SER A 118 -6.73 -16.00 -18.54
C SER A 118 -7.83 -16.85 -19.18
N ASP A 119 -8.91 -17.11 -18.43
CA ASP A 119 -10.03 -17.93 -18.89
C ASP A 119 -10.90 -17.20 -19.91
N ALA A 120 -11.13 -15.89 -19.74
CA ALA A 120 -11.93 -15.09 -20.66
C ALA A 120 -11.32 -15.05 -22.07
N ARG A 121 -9.99 -15.10 -22.20
CA ARG A 121 -9.30 -15.19 -23.50
C ARG A 121 -9.64 -16.48 -24.26
N LYS A 122 -9.95 -17.56 -23.54
CA LYS A 122 -10.22 -18.89 -24.10
C LYS A 122 -11.72 -19.23 -24.16
N ASN A 123 -12.55 -18.56 -23.35
CA ASN A 123 -13.97 -18.86 -23.19
C ASN A 123 -14.88 -17.72 -23.67
N GLY A 124 -15.57 -17.94 -24.80
CA GLY A 124 -16.52 -16.98 -25.36
C GLY A 124 -17.79 -16.75 -24.53
N ARG A 125 -18.22 -17.72 -23.71
CA ARG A 125 -19.37 -17.56 -22.81
C ARG A 125 -19.03 -16.64 -21.65
N LEU A 126 -17.82 -16.77 -21.09
CA LEU A 126 -17.34 -15.90 -20.02
C LEU A 126 -17.22 -14.45 -20.51
N ARG A 127 -16.72 -14.21 -21.73
CA ARG A 127 -16.71 -12.86 -22.32
C ARG A 127 -18.10 -12.25 -22.44
N LYS A 128 -19.08 -13.04 -22.92
CA LYS A 128 -20.49 -12.59 -23.00
C LYS A 128 -21.08 -12.30 -21.62
N LEU A 129 -20.71 -13.08 -20.60
CA LEU A 129 -21.13 -12.86 -19.22
C LEU A 129 -20.54 -11.56 -18.66
N LEU A 130 -19.24 -11.33 -18.83
CA LEU A 130 -18.58 -10.07 -18.41
C LEU A 130 -19.27 -8.86 -19.04
N THR A 131 -19.53 -8.89 -20.36
CA THR A 131 -20.26 -7.82 -21.05
C THR A 131 -21.68 -7.63 -20.51
N LYS A 132 -22.41 -8.72 -20.25
CA LYS A 132 -23.77 -8.66 -19.70
C LYS A 132 -23.80 -8.07 -18.28
N LEU A 133 -22.74 -8.29 -17.52
CA LEU A 133 -22.55 -7.77 -16.17
C LEU A 133 -21.92 -6.36 -16.17
N GLY A 134 -21.71 -5.72 -17.31
CA GLY A 134 -21.11 -4.38 -17.37
C GLY A 134 -19.60 -4.33 -17.10
N LEU A 135 -18.95 -5.48 -16.95
CA LEU A 135 -17.51 -5.60 -16.70
C LEU A 135 -16.73 -5.62 -18.02
N LYS A 136 -15.57 -4.98 -18.04
CA LYS A 136 -14.66 -4.98 -19.18
C LYS A 136 -13.25 -5.38 -18.74
N ILE A 137 -12.57 -6.15 -19.59
CA ILE A 137 -11.14 -6.39 -19.48
C ILE A 137 -10.45 -5.19 -20.13
N VAL A 138 -9.77 -4.39 -19.33
CA VAL A 138 -9.04 -3.21 -19.80
C VAL A 138 -7.55 -3.37 -19.53
N GLN A 139 -6.75 -2.73 -20.36
CA GLN A 139 -5.31 -2.64 -20.18
C GLN A 139 -4.98 -1.38 -19.38
N LYS A 140 -4.52 -1.56 -18.15
CA LYS A 140 -4.05 -0.45 -17.31
C LYS A 140 -2.56 -0.26 -17.54
N GLU A 141 -2.21 0.83 -18.20
CA GLU A 141 -0.83 1.28 -18.34
C GLU A 141 -0.36 1.94 -17.03
N SER A 142 0.82 1.55 -16.55
CA SER A 142 1.47 2.16 -15.39
C SER A 142 2.94 2.43 -15.71
N LEU A 143 3.45 3.58 -15.28
CA LEU A 143 4.84 3.98 -15.48
C LEU A 143 5.64 3.72 -14.20
N ALA A 144 6.70 2.92 -14.30
CA ALA A 144 7.63 2.67 -13.21
C ALA A 144 8.99 3.30 -13.53
N ILE A 145 9.57 3.98 -12.55
CA ILE A 145 10.89 4.62 -12.66
C ILE A 145 11.92 3.78 -11.93
N TYR A 146 12.99 3.44 -12.63
CA TYR A 146 14.15 2.73 -12.09
C TYR A 146 15.37 3.64 -12.16
N ALA A 147 16.15 3.64 -11.08
CA ALA A 147 17.44 4.32 -11.00
C ALA A 147 18.47 3.27 -10.58
N SER A 148 19.59 3.22 -11.32
CA SER A 148 20.73 2.34 -11.11
C SER A 148 21.95 3.14 -10.71
#